data_AF-A0A0D8XAK0-F1
#
_entry.id   AF-A0A0D8XAK0-F1
#
_cell.length_a   1.000
_cell.length_b   1.000
_cell.length_c   1.000
_cell.angle_alpha   90.00
_cell.angle_beta   90.00
_cell.angle_gamma   90.00
#
_symmetry.space_group_name_H-M   'P 1'
#
loop_
_entity.id
_entity.type
_entity.pdbx_description
1 polymer ?
#
loop_
_entity_poly.entity_id
_entity_poly.type
_entity_poly.pdbx_seq_one_letter_code
_entity_poly.pdbx_strand_id
1 'polypeptide(L)'
;MVLDGLINDARKIPYVRIHTGETRLRFPLGNIASEANNALVQGWPLQRVIEHLVDDIGHALWELHEFEGDPRTHSVPRWARNAFAICFALVALALITEWYVVRRKLGVQKSGQIKIAAGKSKTHLMF
;
A
#
# COMPACT_ATOMS: atom_id res chain seq x y z
N MET A 1 52.62 -9.46 5.72
CA MET A 1 52.28 -9.65 7.14
C MET A 1 51.74 -8.41 7.86
N VAL A 2 51.80 -7.19 7.30
CA VAL A 2 51.17 -6.00 7.92
C VAL A 2 49.68 -5.88 7.57
N LEU A 3 49.27 -6.33 6.38
CA LEU A 3 47.85 -6.39 5.99
C LEU A 3 47.03 -7.37 6.84
N ASP A 4 47.60 -8.52 7.26
CA ASP A 4 46.90 -9.49 8.10
C ASP A 4 46.42 -8.89 9.42
N GLY A 5 47.18 -7.96 10.00
CA GLY A 5 46.85 -7.33 11.28
C GLY A 5 45.79 -6.23 11.18
N LEU A 6 45.47 -5.75 9.97
CA LEU A 6 44.38 -4.80 9.72
C LEU A 6 43.11 -5.54 9.27
N ILE A 7 43.28 -6.59 8.47
CA ILE A 7 42.17 -7.43 7.96
C ILE A 7 41.57 -8.29 9.09
N ASN A 8 42.39 -8.80 10.03
CA ASN A 8 41.91 -9.64 11.13
C ASN A 8 41.48 -8.86 12.38
N ASP A 9 41.74 -7.56 12.48
CA ASP A 9 41.42 -6.78 13.69
C ASP A 9 40.44 -5.64 13.38
N ALA A 10 39.16 -6.02 13.27
CA ALA A 10 38.05 -5.09 13.07
C ALA A 10 37.96 -4.01 14.16
N ARG A 11 38.57 -4.22 15.34
CA ARG A 11 38.58 -3.25 16.45
C ARG A 11 39.38 -1.98 16.13
N LYS A 12 40.23 -2.00 15.11
CA LYS A 12 41.00 -0.84 14.65
C LYS A 12 40.19 0.15 13.83
N ILE A 13 38.99 -0.24 13.38
CA ILE A 13 38.09 0.63 12.64
C ILE A 13 36.99 1.09 13.60
N PRO A 14 37.02 2.36 14.06
CA PRO A 14 36.09 2.84 15.06
C PRO A 14 34.69 3.06 14.49
N TYR A 15 34.60 3.44 13.22
CA TYR A 15 33.33 3.61 12.50
C TYR A 15 33.54 3.73 10.99
N VAL A 16 32.45 3.54 10.24
CA VAL A 16 32.29 3.80 8.81
C VAL A 16 31.28 4.93 8.64
N ARG A 17 31.61 5.90 7.78
CA ARG A 17 30.72 7.02 7.44
C ARG A 17 30.71 7.26 5.94
N ILE A 18 29.55 7.07 5.33
CA ILE A 18 29.35 7.26 3.89
C ILE A 18 28.92 8.71 3.64
N HIS A 19 29.55 9.37 2.67
CA HIS A 19 29.28 10.75 2.30
C HIS A 19 28.66 10.78 0.90
N THR A 20 27.59 11.56 0.71
CA THR A 20 26.94 11.72 -0.59
C THR A 20 26.49 13.17 -0.81
N GLY A 21 26.62 13.65 -2.04
CA GLY A 21 26.02 14.90 -2.49
C GLY A 21 24.54 14.77 -2.86
N GLU A 22 24.05 13.54 -3.07
CA GLU A 22 22.69 13.28 -3.52
C GLU A 22 21.75 13.12 -2.32
N THR A 23 20.71 13.96 -2.26
CA THR A 23 19.80 14.00 -1.10
C THR A 23 18.99 12.71 -0.99
N ARG A 24 18.66 12.09 -2.14
CA ARG A 24 17.90 10.83 -2.23
C ARG A 24 18.64 9.64 -1.63
N LEU A 25 19.98 9.66 -1.70
CA LEU A 25 20.82 8.59 -1.16
C LEU A 25 21.11 8.75 0.34
N ARG A 26 20.80 9.90 0.95
CA ARG A 26 21.14 10.15 2.37
C ARG A 26 20.52 9.14 3.33
N PHE A 27 19.26 8.77 3.10
CA PHE A 27 18.57 7.79 3.92
C PHE A 27 19.12 6.37 3.75
N PRO A 28 19.17 5.79 2.52
CA PRO A 28 19.69 4.44 2.33
C PRO A 28 21.16 4.32 2.73
N LEU A 29 22.03 5.28 2.35
CA LEU A 29 23.44 5.25 2.73
C LEU A 29 23.66 5.48 4.23
N GLY A 30 22.78 6.24 4.89
CA GLY A 30 22.80 6.38 6.34
C GLY A 30 22.49 5.06 7.05
N ASN A 31 21.52 4.31 6.54
CA ASN A 31 21.19 2.98 7.06
C ASN A 31 22.33 1.98 6.84
N ILE A 32 22.89 1.92 5.63
CA ILE A 32 24.02 1.04 5.29
C ILE A 32 25.24 1.35 6.16
N ALA A 33 25.55 2.63 6.39
CA ALA A 33 26.63 3.02 7.29
C ALA A 33 26.38 2.54 8.74
N SER A 34 25.13 2.64 9.22
CA SER A 34 24.75 2.14 10.55
C SER A 34 24.88 0.61 10.65
N GLU A 35 24.49 -0.12 9.61
CA GLU A 35 24.59 -1.58 9.55
C GLU A 35 26.05 -2.06 9.52
N ALA A 36 26.90 -1.42 8.71
CA ALA A 36 28.33 -1.69 8.69
C ALA A 36 29.00 -1.41 10.04
N ASN A 37 28.62 -0.33 10.72
CA ASN A 37 29.09 -0.04 12.07
C ASN A 37 28.67 -1.14 13.06
N ASN A 38 27.43 -1.61 12.97
CA ASN A 38 26.94 -2.69 13.82
C ASN A 38 27.71 -4.00 13.56
N ALA A 39 27.99 -4.33 12.30
CA ALA A 39 28.78 -5.50 11.93
C ALA A 39 30.21 -5.45 12.48
N LEU A 40 30.85 -4.27 12.45
CA LEU A 40 32.17 -4.05 13.07
C LEU A 40 32.13 -4.24 14.59
N VAL A 41 31.12 -3.69 15.27
CA VAL A 41 30.94 -3.84 16.73
C VAL A 41 30.70 -5.31 17.12
N GLN A 42 30.00 -6.07 16.28
CA GLN A 42 29.79 -7.51 16.47
C GLN A 42 31.05 -8.34 16.19
N GLY A 43 32.14 -7.72 15.75
CA GLY A 43 33.41 -8.40 15.49
C GLY A 43 33.43 -9.22 14.21
N TRP A 44 32.61 -8.84 13.21
CA TRP A 44 32.67 -9.49 11.91
C TRP A 44 34.05 -9.28 11.26
N PRO A 45 34.53 -10.26 10.46
CA PRO A 45 35.79 -10.09 9.75
C PRO A 45 35.67 -8.91 8.77
N LEU A 46 36.71 -8.07 8.73
CA LEU A 46 36.68 -6.82 7.99
C LEU A 46 36.35 -7.02 6.50
N GLN A 47 36.91 -8.08 5.90
CA GLN A 47 36.66 -8.43 4.51
C GLN A 47 35.16 -8.63 4.24
N ARG A 48 34.44 -9.30 5.14
CA ARG A 48 33.00 -9.55 5.01
C ARG A 48 32.20 -8.27 5.18
N VAL A 49 32.59 -7.39 6.11
CA VAL A 49 31.93 -6.08 6.28
C VAL A 49 32.10 -5.22 5.03
N ILE A 50 33.29 -5.22 4.44
CA ILE A 50 33.57 -4.48 3.20
C ILE A 50 32.76 -5.05 2.04
N GLU A 51 32.72 -6.38 1.90
CA GLU A 51 31.93 -7.06 0.86
C GLU A 51 30.45 -6.68 0.93
N HIS A 52 29.83 -6.81 2.11
CA HIS A 52 28.44 -6.41 2.33
C HIS A 52 28.22 -4.92 2.05
N LEU A 53 29.10 -4.05 2.52
CA LEU A 53 28.98 -2.62 2.30
C LEU A 53 29.06 -2.24 0.81
N VAL A 54 29.94 -2.89 0.04
CA VAL A 54 30.05 -2.67 -1.40
C VAL A 54 28.81 -3.15 -2.13
N ASP A 55 28.29 -4.33 -1.78
CA ASP A 55 27.06 -4.86 -2.36
C ASP A 55 25.85 -3.97 -2.07
N ASP A 56 25.69 -3.52 -0.82
CA ASP A 56 24.58 -2.68 -0.40
C ASP A 56 24.63 -1.29 -1.06
N ILE A 57 25.82 -0.71 -1.18
CA ILE A 57 26.01 0.55 -1.92
C ILE A 57 25.71 0.34 -3.40
N GLY A 58 26.19 -0.75 -3.99
CA GLY A 58 25.92 -1.11 -5.38
C GLY A 58 24.42 -1.26 -5.64
N HIS A 59 23.70 -1.92 -4.74
CA HIS A 59 22.26 -2.07 -4.83
C HIS A 59 21.53 -0.74 -4.67
N ALA A 60 21.97 0.14 -3.76
CA ALA A 60 21.38 1.46 -3.58
C ALA A 60 21.61 2.38 -4.80
N LEU A 61 22.78 2.29 -5.43
CA LEU A 61 23.09 3.03 -6.66
C LEU A 61 22.32 2.49 -7.87
N TRP A 62 22.23 1.16 -8.00
CA TRP A 62 21.43 0.54 -9.04
C TRP A 62 19.95 0.92 -8.91
N GLU A 63 19.41 0.91 -7.69
CA GLU A 63 18.05 1.35 -7.42
C GLU A 63 17.84 2.84 -7.76
N LEU A 64 18.80 3.71 -7.46
CA LEU A 64 18.73 5.11 -7.86
C LEU A 64 18.69 5.27 -9.39
N HIS A 65 19.48 4.47 -10.12
CA HIS A 65 19.52 4.50 -11.58
C HIS A 65 18.25 3.93 -12.21
N GLU A 66 17.76 2.78 -11.72
CA GLU A 66 16.59 2.09 -12.25
C GLU A 66 15.30 2.89 -12.04
N PHE A 67 15.17 3.55 -10.89
CA PHE A 67 13.96 4.27 -10.55
C PHE A 67 14.02 5.77 -10.85
N GLU A 68 15.15 6.34 -11.31
CA GLU A 68 15.34 7.78 -11.60
C GLU A 68 14.88 8.73 -10.46
N GLY A 69 14.72 8.19 -9.24
CA GLY A 69 14.17 8.86 -8.06
C GLY A 69 12.66 8.87 -7.91
N ASP A 70 11.92 8.07 -8.67
CA ASP A 70 10.56 7.70 -8.31
C ASP A 70 10.60 6.72 -7.12
N PRO A 71 9.78 6.93 -6.06
CA PRO A 71 9.70 5.97 -4.97
C PRO A 71 9.28 4.61 -5.54
N ARG A 72 9.86 3.50 -5.03
CA ARG A 72 9.42 2.12 -5.34
C ARG A 72 7.91 2.08 -5.24
N THR A 73 7.25 2.23 -6.38
CA THR A 73 5.82 2.35 -6.39
C THR A 73 5.32 0.92 -6.37
N HIS A 74 5.22 0.37 -5.17
CA HIS A 74 4.20 -0.62 -4.88
C HIS A 74 2.79 0.04 -4.94
N SER A 75 2.62 1.01 -5.85
CA SER A 75 1.33 1.55 -6.17
C SER A 75 0.60 0.45 -6.91
N VAL A 76 -0.50 -0.01 -6.30
CA VAL A 76 -1.53 -0.79 -6.97
C VAL A 76 -1.64 -0.30 -8.41
N PRO A 77 -1.43 -1.18 -9.41
CA PRO A 77 -1.29 -0.75 -10.78
C PRO A 77 -2.53 0.04 -11.19
N ARG A 78 -2.34 1.06 -12.03
CA ARG A 78 -3.39 2.05 -12.34
C ARG A 78 -4.67 1.37 -12.84
N TRP A 79 -4.55 0.25 -13.55
CA TRP A 79 -5.68 -0.57 -14.00
C TRP A 79 -6.50 -1.14 -12.84
N ALA A 80 -5.86 -1.64 -11.77
CA ALA A 80 -6.53 -2.22 -10.61
C ALA A 80 -7.25 -1.16 -9.79
N ARG A 81 -6.66 0.04 -9.69
CA ARG A 81 -7.31 1.21 -9.08
C ARG A 81 -8.57 1.62 -9.85
N ASN A 82 -8.48 1.66 -11.17
CA ASN A 82 -9.62 1.99 -12.04
C ASN A 82 -10.71 0.92 -11.95
N ALA A 83 -10.34 -0.37 -11.93
CA ALA A 83 -11.29 -1.47 -11.77
C ALA A 83 -12.04 -1.41 -10.42
N PHE A 84 -11.31 -1.10 -9.33
CA PHE A 84 -11.91 -0.91 -8.01
C PHE A 84 -12.88 0.28 -7.99
N ALA A 85 -12.50 1.40 -8.60
CA ALA A 85 -13.36 2.59 -8.71
C ALA A 85 -14.65 2.29 -9.51
N ILE A 86 -14.55 1.54 -10.61
CA ILE A 86 -15.71 1.12 -11.40
C ILE A 86 -16.63 0.21 -10.57
N CYS A 87 -16.08 -0.79 -9.87
CA CYS A 87 -16.88 -1.66 -9.01
C CYS A 87 -17.61 -0.88 -7.92
N PHE A 88 -16.92 0.05 -7.26
CA PHE A 88 -17.51 0.90 -6.23
C PHE A 88 -18.65 1.77 -6.79
N ALA A 89 -18.45 2.37 -7.96
CA ALA A 89 -19.48 3.17 -8.64
C ALA A 89 -20.71 2.33 -9.01
N LEU A 90 -20.52 1.10 -9.48
CA LEU A 90 -21.62 0.18 -9.79
C LEU A 90 -22.43 -0.19 -8.54
N VAL A 91 -21.76 -0.47 -7.42
CA VAL A 91 -22.44 -0.74 -6.13
C VAL A 91 -23.24 0.47 -5.67
N ALA A 92 -22.66 1.67 -5.74
CA ALA A 92 -23.37 2.90 -5.39
C ALA A 92 -24.61 3.12 -6.27
N LEU A 93 -24.49 2.91 -7.59
CA LEU A 93 -25.62 2.96 -8.51
C LEU A 93 -26.70 1.92 -8.19
N ALA A 94 -26.31 0.68 -7.88
CA ALA A 94 -27.25 -0.36 -7.46
C ALA A 94 -28.03 0.06 -6.20
N LEU A 95 -27.35 0.60 -5.19
CA LEU A 95 -28.00 1.09 -3.97
C LEU A 95 -28.93 2.28 -4.24
N ILE A 96 -28.53 3.22 -5.09
CA ILE A 96 -29.37 4.37 -5.47
C ILE A 96 -30.62 3.91 -6.24
N THR A 97 -30.47 2.98 -7.19
CA THR A 97 -31.61 2.45 -7.95
C THR A 97 -32.57 1.67 -7.06
N GLU A 98 -32.06 0.85 -6.14
CA GLU A 98 -32.89 0.17 -5.15
C GLU A 98 -33.63 1.17 -4.27
N TRP A 99 -32.93 2.17 -3.72
CA TRP A 99 -33.55 3.24 -2.94
C TRP A 99 -34.63 3.98 -3.73
N TYR A 100 -34.35 4.33 -4.98
CA TYR A 100 -35.29 5.01 -5.88
C TYR A 100 -36.54 4.15 -6.16
N VAL A 101 -36.36 2.86 -6.46
CA VAL A 101 -37.47 1.91 -6.69
C VAL A 101 -38.30 1.71 -5.44
N VAL A 102 -37.67 1.53 -4.26
CA VAL A 102 -38.37 1.39 -2.98
C VAL A 102 -39.18 2.66 -2.67
N ARG A 103 -38.60 3.85 -2.85
CA ARG A 103 -39.31 5.13 -2.69
C ARG A 103 -40.49 5.27 -3.65
N ARG A 104 -40.31 4.89 -4.92
CA ARG A 104 -41.39 4.92 -5.93
C ARG A 104 -42.52 3.95 -5.57
N LYS A 105 -42.20 2.72 -5.14
CA LYS A 105 -43.21 1.73 -4.74
C LYS A 105 -43.97 2.15 -3.47
N LEU A 106 -43.30 2.75 -2.49
CA LEU A 106 -43.95 3.33 -1.30
C LEU A 106 -44.82 4.53 -1.65
N GLY A 107 -44.42 5.36 -2.63
CA GLY A 107 -45.23 6.46 -3.15
C GLY A 107 -46.50 5.98 -3.87
N VAL A 108 -46.39 4.93 -4.69
CA VAL A 108 -47.52 4.33 -5.42
C VAL A 108 -48.53 3.66 -4.47
N GLN A 109 -48.07 2.98 -3.41
CA GLN A 109 -49.00 2.45 -2.40
C GLN A 109 -49.74 3.56 -1.64
N LYS A 110 -49.10 4.73 -1.41
CA LYS A 110 -49.75 5.88 -0.76
C LYS A 110 -50.72 6.62 -1.68
N SER A 111 -50.52 6.60 -3.00
CA SER A 111 -51.44 7.22 -3.97
C SER A 111 -52.63 6.32 -4.35
N GLY A 112 -52.56 5.02 -4.05
CA GLY A 112 -53.65 4.07 -4.21
C GLY A 112 -54.49 3.93 -2.95
N GLN A 113 -55.17 4.99 -2.50
CA GLN A 113 -56.41 4.80 -1.72
C GLN A 113 -57.43 4.11 -2.64
N ILE A 114 -57.33 2.79 -2.77
CA ILE A 114 -58.46 1.98 -3.19
C ILE A 114 -59.44 2.10 -2.03
N LYS A 115 -60.37 3.05 -2.15
CA LYS A 115 -61.63 3.00 -1.41
C LYS A 115 -62.27 1.68 -1.79
N ILE A 116 -62.07 0.66 -0.95
CA ILE A 116 -62.97 -0.48 -0.92
C ILE A 116 -64.29 0.10 -0.42
N ALA A 117 -65.07 0.63 -1.36
CA ALA A 117 -66.45 0.93 -1.12
C ALA A 117 -67.11 -0.40 -0.82
N ALA A 118 -67.37 -0.64 0.46
CA ALA A 118 -68.30 -1.65 0.95
C ALA A 118 -69.70 -1.28 0.43
N GLY A 119 -69.92 -1.49 -0.87
CA GLY A 119 -71.21 -1.37 -1.53
C GLY A 119 -72.03 -2.60 -1.16
N LYS A 120 -72.94 -2.42 -0.20
CA LYS A 120 -74.02 -3.34 0.17
C LYS A 120 -74.53 -4.16 -1.03
N SER A 121 -74.16 -5.43 -1.12
CA SER A 121 -74.93 -6.41 -1.90
C SER A 121 -75.98 -7.03 -1.00
N LYS A 122 -77.23 -6.57 -1.14
CA LYS A 122 -78.41 -7.33 -0.69
C LYS A 122 -78.63 -8.47 -1.67
N THR A 123 -78.11 -9.66 -1.41
CA THR A 123 -78.56 -10.91 -2.03
C THR A 123 -77.93 -12.11 -1.33
N HIS A 124 -78.61 -12.63 -0.30
CA HIS A 124 -78.80 -14.06 0.00
C HIS A 124 -79.20 -14.22 1.48
N LEU A 125 -80.42 -14.68 1.72
CA LEU A 125 -80.81 -15.58 2.80
C LEU A 125 -82.19 -16.13 2.41
N MET A 126 -82.18 -17.14 1.53
CA MET A 126 -83.25 -18.15 1.48
C MET A 126 -82.78 -19.29 2.38
N PHE A 127 -83.47 -19.50 3.50
CA PHE A 127 -83.95 -20.78 4.03
C PHE A 127 -84.99 -20.46 5.12
#